data_AF-A0A948D0Z0-F1
#
_entry.id   AF-A0A948D0Z0-F1
#
_cell.length_a   1.000
_cell.length_b   1.000
_cell.length_c   1.000
_cell.angle_alpha   90.00
_cell.angle_beta   90.00
_cell.angle_gamma   90.00
#
_symmetry.space_group_name_H-M   'P 1'
#
loop_
_entity.id
_entity.type
_entity.pdbx_description
1 polymer ?
#
loop_
_entity_poly.entity_id
_entity_poly.type
_entity_poly.pdbx_seq_one_letter_code
_entity_poly.pdbx_strand_id
1 'polypeptide(L)'
;MRLKRHVQFEKGHLDIAPLIDCVFLLLIFFLLTSNFIFQPGIKINLPKAVTSEVVQENTLVITVTTDNRFYLNEAPITFPELKDKLKAVSGKNKPILIKADRDVKLGKVVSVWDFCRNVGITQVNIATNQEVR
;
A
#
# COMPACT_ATOMS: atom_id res chain seq x y z
N MET A 1 -23.08 -73.80 -26.24
CA MET A 1 -22.70 -72.63 -27.06
C MET A 1 -21.87 -71.69 -26.19
N ARG A 2 -20.55 -71.58 -26.40
CA ARG A 2 -19.64 -70.77 -25.56
C ARG A 2 -19.40 -69.41 -26.21
N LEU A 3 -19.94 -68.36 -25.61
CA LEU A 3 -19.67 -66.97 -26.02
C LEU A 3 -18.24 -66.59 -25.61
N LYS A 4 -17.36 -66.40 -26.61
CA LYS A 4 -16.03 -65.83 -26.41
C LYS A 4 -16.18 -64.32 -26.21
N ARG A 5 -15.99 -63.83 -24.99
CA ARG A 5 -16.01 -62.41 -24.65
C ARG A 5 -14.68 -61.78 -25.06
N HIS A 6 -14.69 -61.01 -26.15
CA HIS A 6 -13.59 -60.15 -26.57
C HIS A 6 -13.71 -58.81 -25.82
N VAL A 7 -13.03 -58.66 -24.68
CA VAL A 7 -12.78 -57.33 -24.10
C VAL A 7 -11.45 -56.86 -24.67
N GLN A 8 -11.49 -56.04 -25.71
CA GLN A 8 -10.29 -55.34 -26.18
C GLN A 8 -10.03 -54.17 -25.23
N PHE A 9 -8.91 -54.23 -24.51
CA PHE A 9 -8.39 -53.09 -23.76
C PHE A 9 -7.75 -52.13 -24.77
N GLU A 10 -8.51 -51.12 -25.17
CA GLU A 10 -7.96 -49.94 -25.86
C GLU A 10 -7.01 -49.23 -24.89
N LYS A 11 -5.71 -49.22 -25.21
CA LYS A 11 -4.75 -48.35 -24.53
C LYS A 11 -5.02 -46.92 -25.02
N GLY A 12 -5.88 -46.21 -24.31
CA GLY A 12 -6.12 -44.78 -24.54
C GLY A 12 -4.80 -44.02 -24.46
N HIS A 13 -4.49 -43.26 -25.51
CA HIS A 13 -3.39 -42.30 -25.46
C HIS A 13 -3.82 -41.14 -24.55
N LEU A 14 -2.91 -40.67 -23.69
CA LEU A 14 -3.16 -39.49 -22.88
C LEU A 14 -3.06 -38.25 -23.78
N ASP A 15 -4.17 -37.58 -24.01
CA ASP A 15 -4.16 -36.29 -24.71
C ASP A 15 -3.56 -35.22 -23.80
N ILE A 16 -2.41 -34.68 -24.22
CA ILE A 16 -1.67 -33.66 -23.45
C ILE A 16 -2.27 -32.27 -23.65
N ALA A 17 -3.01 -32.03 -24.73
CA ALA A 17 -3.59 -30.72 -25.05
C ALA A 17 -4.53 -30.19 -23.95
N PRO A 18 -5.46 -30.98 -23.38
CA PRO A 18 -6.27 -30.54 -22.23
C PRO A 18 -5.45 -30.28 -20.96
N LEU A 19 -4.36 -31.02 -20.74
CA LEU A 19 -3.48 -30.81 -19.58
C LEU A 19 -2.73 -29.48 -19.70
N ILE A 20 -2.22 -29.16 -20.89
CA ILE A 20 -1.52 -27.89 -21.15
C ILE A 20 -2.48 -26.71 -20.92
N ASP A 21 -3.73 -26.80 -21.38
CA ASP A 21 -4.74 -25.76 -21.19
C ASP A 21 -5.00 -25.47 -19.70
N CYS A 22 -5.16 -26.52 -18.89
CA CYS A 22 -5.32 -26.40 -17.44
C CYS A 22 -4.11 -25.73 -16.77
N VAL A 23 -2.89 -26.09 -17.16
CA VAL A 23 -1.66 -25.47 -16.63
C VAL A 23 -1.56 -23.99 -17.06
N PHE A 24 -1.93 -23.67 -18.30
CA PHE A 24 -1.89 -22.31 -18.83
C PHE A 24 -2.88 -21.38 -18.11
N LEU A 25 -4.11 -21.88 -17.89
CA LEU A 25 -5.14 -21.18 -17.11
C LEU A 25 -4.68 -20.91 -15.67
N LEU A 26 -4.02 -21.87 -15.03
CA LEU A 26 -3.44 -21.70 -13.69
C LEU A 26 -2.32 -20.64 -13.67
N LEU A 27 -1.46 -20.60 -14.69
CA LEU A 27 -0.41 -19.59 -14.79
C LEU A 27 -0.97 -18.18 -15.00
N ILE A 28 -1.97 -18.02 -15.86
CA ILE A 28 -2.67 -16.74 -16.06
C ILE A 28 -3.38 -16.31 -14.78
N PHE A 29 -4.09 -17.24 -14.11
CA PHE A 29 -4.71 -16.96 -12.83
C PHE A 29 -3.68 -16.52 -11.79
N PHE A 30 -2.54 -17.20 -11.70
CA PHE A 30 -1.46 -16.82 -10.81
C PHE A 30 -0.87 -15.45 -11.18
N LEU A 31 -0.66 -15.14 -12.46
CA LEU A 31 -0.14 -13.84 -12.90
C LEU A 31 -1.13 -12.69 -12.61
N LEU A 32 -2.42 -12.90 -12.87
CA LEU A 32 -3.48 -11.93 -12.59
C LEU A 32 -3.69 -11.71 -11.09
N THR A 33 -3.67 -12.79 -10.29
CA THR A 33 -3.85 -12.71 -8.83
C THR A 33 -2.58 -12.29 -8.10
N SER A 34 -1.39 -12.59 -8.65
CA SER A 34 -0.10 -12.12 -8.14
C SER A 34 0.11 -10.62 -8.32
N ASN A 35 -0.73 -9.94 -9.10
CA ASN A 35 -0.83 -8.47 -9.07
C ASN A 35 -1.60 -7.95 -7.86
N PHE A 36 -1.84 -8.76 -6.82
CA PHE A 36 -1.92 -8.24 -5.46
C PHE A 36 -0.54 -7.70 -5.08
N ILE A 37 -0.28 -6.50 -5.58
CA ILE A 37 0.70 -5.60 -5.01
C ILE A 37 0.24 -5.41 -3.55
N PHE A 38 0.81 -6.20 -2.65
CA PHE A 38 1.08 -5.74 -1.29
C PHE A 38 1.99 -4.53 -1.47
N GLN A 39 1.40 -3.38 -1.79
CA GLN A 39 1.88 -2.14 -1.23
C GLN A 39 1.90 -2.48 0.26
N PRO A 40 3.04 -2.43 0.95
CA PRO A 40 3.05 -2.44 2.40
C PRO A 40 2.39 -1.12 2.82
N GLY A 41 1.08 -1.04 2.58
CA GLY A 41 0.19 -0.02 3.02
C GLY A 41 0.26 -0.16 4.52
N ILE A 42 1.08 0.69 5.10
CA ILE A 42 1.13 0.91 6.53
C ILE A 42 -0.34 0.92 6.96
N LYS A 43 -0.75 0.00 7.83
CA LYS A 43 -2.09 -0.01 8.41
C LYS A 43 -2.17 1.21 9.33
N ILE A 44 -2.39 2.37 8.75
CA ILE A 44 -2.53 3.61 9.48
C ILE A 44 -4.02 3.72 9.78
N ASN A 45 -4.39 3.63 11.05
CA ASN A 45 -5.74 3.97 11.47
C ASN A 45 -5.80 5.48 11.72
N LEU A 46 -6.13 6.28 10.72
CA LEU A 46 -6.17 7.73 10.92
C LEU A 46 -7.39 8.14 11.77
N PRO A 47 -7.25 9.12 12.69
CA PRO A 47 -8.38 9.74 13.38
C PRO A 47 -9.33 10.39 12.36
N LYS A 48 -10.57 10.75 12.72
CA LYS A 48 -11.59 11.32 11.79
C LYS A 48 -11.58 12.86 11.83
N ALA A 49 -11.60 13.56 10.69
CA ALA A 49 -11.81 15.00 10.58
C ALA A 49 -12.78 15.32 9.43
N VAL A 50 -13.47 16.46 9.58
CA VAL A 50 -14.66 16.87 8.79
C VAL A 50 -14.30 17.49 7.44
N THR A 51 -13.02 17.73 7.15
CA THR A 51 -12.55 18.39 5.92
C THR A 51 -11.39 17.62 5.31
N SER A 52 -11.63 16.90 4.20
CA SER A 52 -10.55 16.36 3.37
C SER A 52 -10.66 16.97 1.98
N GLU A 53 -9.71 17.84 1.64
CA GLU A 53 -9.49 18.30 0.26
C GLU A 53 -8.66 17.25 -0.51
N VAL A 54 -8.97 17.10 -1.79
CA VAL A 54 -8.35 16.13 -2.71
C VAL A 54 -6.83 16.36 -2.78
N VAL A 55 -6.06 15.33 -2.43
CA VAL A 55 -4.59 15.35 -2.40
C VAL A 55 -4.06 15.48 -3.83
N GLN A 56 -3.51 16.65 -4.18
CA GLN A 56 -2.84 16.88 -5.47
C GLN A 56 -1.50 16.11 -5.55
N GLU A 57 -1.10 15.68 -6.75
CA GLU A 57 0.10 14.87 -7.07
C GLU A 57 1.44 15.43 -6.54
N ASN A 58 1.46 16.64 -6.00
CA ASN A 58 2.63 17.31 -5.44
C ASN A 58 2.67 17.36 -3.90
N THR A 59 1.80 16.59 -3.23
CA THR A 59 1.71 16.55 -1.77
C THR A 59 2.74 15.59 -1.17
N LEU A 60 3.50 16.06 -0.17
CA LEU A 60 4.46 15.23 0.54
C LEU A 60 3.76 14.49 1.68
N VAL A 61 3.79 13.16 1.68
CA VAL A 61 3.11 12.34 2.69
C VAL A 61 4.11 11.88 3.75
N ILE A 62 3.93 12.32 4.98
CA ILE A 62 4.70 11.86 6.14
C ILE A 62 3.84 10.85 6.90
N THR A 63 4.32 9.62 7.05
CA THR A 63 3.64 8.62 7.87
C THR A 63 4.40 8.37 9.16
N VAL A 64 3.69 8.38 10.29
CA VAL A 64 4.21 8.06 11.62
C VAL A 64 3.53 6.79 12.13
N THR A 65 4.32 5.76 12.44
CA THR A 65 3.80 4.51 13.02
C THR A 65 3.97 4.45 14.53
N THR A 66 3.23 3.55 15.17
CA THR A 66 3.30 3.25 16.61
C THR A 66 4.71 2.82 17.04
N ASP A 67 5.40 2.06 16.18
CA ASP A 67 6.77 1.55 16.35
C ASP A 67 7.88 2.60 16.18
N ASN A 68 7.57 3.89 16.26
CA ASN A 68 8.54 4.99 16.08
C ASN A 68 9.21 5.02 14.69
N ARG A 69 8.59 4.42 13.67
CA ARG A 69 9.11 4.49 12.31
C ARG A 69 8.46 5.65 11.57
N PHE A 70 9.28 6.35 10.79
CA PHE A 70 8.85 7.43 9.92
C PHE A 70 8.97 6.97 8.47
N TYR A 71 8.00 7.37 7.67
CA TYR A 71 8.03 7.14 6.23
C TYR A 71 7.73 8.44 5.51
N LEU A 72 8.42 8.67 4.40
CA LEU A 72 8.20 9.79 3.52
C LEU A 72 7.82 9.26 2.14
N ASN A 73 6.61 9.55 1.66
CA ASN A 73 6.07 8.97 0.43
C ASN A 73 6.31 7.46 0.36
N GLU A 74 5.95 6.75 1.44
CA GLU A 74 6.07 5.29 1.58
C GLU A 74 7.51 4.74 1.72
N ALA A 75 8.54 5.56 1.54
CA ALA A 75 9.92 5.17 1.79
C ALA A 75 10.28 5.32 3.28
N PRO A 76 10.87 4.28 3.93
CA PRO A 76 11.33 4.40 5.30
C PRO A 76 12.42 5.45 5.41
N ILE A 77 12.34 6.29 6.44
CA ILE A 77 13.29 7.37 6.67
C ILE A 77 13.54 7.53 8.16
N THR A 78 14.76 7.92 8.52
CA THR A 78 15.07 8.26 9.91
C THR A 78 14.60 9.68 10.24
N PHE A 79 14.40 9.98 11.52
CA PHE A 79 13.98 11.32 11.95
C PHE A 79 14.97 12.44 11.52
N PRO A 80 16.30 12.27 11.60
CA PRO A 80 17.26 13.25 11.10
C PRO A 80 17.13 13.50 9.59
N GLU A 81 17.06 12.43 8.78
CA GLU A 81 16.91 12.55 7.32
C GLU A 81 15.58 13.20 6.93
N LEU A 82 14.51 12.94 7.69
CA LEU A 82 13.22 13.61 7.51
C LEU A 82 13.37 15.12 7.67
N LYS A 83 14.14 15.58 8.68
CA LYS A 83 14.39 17.00 8.90
C LYS A 83 15.11 17.64 7.72
N ASP A 84 16.12 16.97 7.19
CA ASP A 84 16.91 17.50 6.07
C ASP A 84 16.09 17.55 4.78
N LYS A 85 15.28 16.53 4.52
CA LYS A 85 14.35 16.54 3.37
C LYS A 85 13.29 17.63 3.50
N LEU A 86 12.74 17.86 4.68
CA LEU A 86 11.77 18.92 4.91
C LEU A 86 12.37 20.31 4.70
N LYS A 87 13.62 20.53 5.15
CA LYS A 87 14.36 21.77 4.87
C LYS A 87 14.55 22.01 3.38
N ALA A 88 14.86 20.96 2.61
CA ALA A 88 14.99 21.05 1.15
C ALA A 88 13.66 21.38 0.44
N VAL A 89 12.52 21.08 1.07
CA VAL A 89 11.17 21.28 0.50
C VAL A 89 10.53 22.60 0.94
N SER A 90 11.01 23.21 2.04
CA SER A 90 10.56 24.50 2.60
C SER A 90 10.24 25.58 1.56
N GLY A 91 11.09 25.76 0.55
CA GLY A 91 10.92 26.80 -0.48
C GLY A 91 9.95 26.48 -1.62
N LYS A 92 9.46 25.24 -1.72
CA LYS A 92 8.59 24.80 -2.82
C LYS A 92 7.09 24.90 -2.50
N ASN A 93 6.75 25.37 -1.30
CA ASN A 93 5.39 25.53 -0.79
C ASN A 93 4.50 24.30 -1.06
N LYS A 94 5.09 23.10 -0.95
CA LYS A 94 4.36 21.84 -1.18
C LYS A 94 3.48 21.55 0.03
N PRO A 95 2.19 21.21 -0.17
CA PRO A 95 1.35 20.77 0.93
C PRO A 95 1.92 19.48 1.52
N ILE A 96 1.91 19.37 2.83
CA ILE A 96 2.33 18.17 3.57
C ILE A 96 1.09 17.51 4.15
N LEU A 97 1.00 16.20 3.97
CA LEU A 97 -0.03 15.37 4.58
C LEU A 97 0.62 14.47 5.63
N ILE A 98 0.29 14.69 6.90
CA ILE A 98 0.72 13.84 8.00
C ILE A 98 -0.32 12.74 8.19
N LYS A 99 0.09 11.50 7.99
CA LYS A 99 -0.67 10.30 8.31
C LYS A 99 -0.10 9.71 9.60
N ALA A 100 -0.92 9.57 10.63
CA ALA A 100 -0.50 8.97 11.90
C ALA A 100 -1.44 7.83 12.24
N ASP A 101 -0.88 6.73 12.73
CA ASP A 101 -1.67 5.59 13.19
C ASP A 101 -2.39 5.93 14.51
N ARG A 102 -3.51 5.27 14.79
CA ARG A 102 -4.44 5.61 15.88
C ARG A 102 -3.75 5.56 17.24
N ASP A 103 -2.88 4.57 17.43
CA ASP A 103 -2.20 4.34 18.70
C ASP A 103 -0.90 5.15 18.83
N VAL A 104 -0.59 6.03 17.86
CA VAL A 104 0.54 6.96 17.98
C VAL A 104 0.22 8.01 19.02
N LYS A 105 1.14 8.19 19.97
CA LYS A 105 1.06 9.27 20.96
C LYS A 105 0.94 10.62 20.24
N LEU A 106 -0.13 11.35 20.54
CA LEU A 106 -0.42 12.67 19.96
C LEU A 106 0.79 13.62 20.00
N GLY A 107 1.55 13.62 21.10
CA GLY A 107 2.74 14.48 21.24
C GLY A 107 3.79 14.27 20.15
N LYS A 108 3.91 13.07 19.56
CA LYS A 108 4.82 12.82 18.43
C LYS A 108 4.32 13.49 17.15
N VAL A 109 3.02 13.39 16.89
CA VAL A 109 2.39 14.03 15.73
C VAL A 109 2.54 15.55 15.82
N VAL A 110 2.31 16.12 17.00
CA VAL A 110 2.53 17.54 17.29
C VAL A 110 4.00 17.93 17.08
N SER A 111 4.95 17.11 17.54
CA SER A 111 6.38 17.40 17.32
C SER A 111 6.76 17.45 15.84
N VAL A 112 6.20 16.56 15.02
CA VAL A 112 6.41 16.57 13.55
C VAL A 112 5.74 17.79 12.91
N TRP A 113 4.52 18.11 13.36
CA TRP A 113 3.78 19.29 12.91
C TRP A 113 4.53 20.59 13.19
N ASP A 114 5.00 20.77 14.42
CA ASP A 114 5.79 21.93 14.83
C ASP A 114 7.10 22.03 14.04
N PHE A 115 7.71 20.88 13.73
CA PHE A 115 8.92 20.85 12.92
C PHE A 115 8.63 21.32 11.47
N CYS A 116 7.56 20.82 10.85
CA CYS A 116 7.14 21.29 9.52
C CYS A 116 6.91 22.81 9.51
N ARG A 117 6.25 23.35 10.55
CA ARG A 117 5.97 24.78 10.66
C ARG A 117 7.21 25.62 10.92
N ASN A 118 8.15 25.15 11.76
CA ASN A 118 9.45 25.81 11.99
C ASN A 118 10.28 25.89 10.72
N VAL A 119 10.17 24.90 9.85
CA VAL A 119 10.84 24.87 8.55
C VAL A 119 10.13 25.77 7.53
N GLY A 120 9.04 26.45 7.87
CA GLY A 120 8.36 27.40 6.99
C GLY A 120 7.30 26.78 6.09
N ILE A 121 6.94 25.51 6.30
CA ILE A 121 5.82 24.89 5.58
C ILE A 121 4.52 25.36 6.22
N THR A 122 3.71 26.06 5.43
CA THR A 122 2.45 26.67 5.87
C THR A 122 1.25 25.74 5.71
N GLN A 123 1.27 24.87 4.69
CA GLN A 123 0.20 23.94 4.38
C GLN A 123 0.52 22.55 4.93
N VAL A 124 0.16 22.30 6.19
CA VAL A 124 0.24 20.98 6.81
C VAL A 124 -1.18 20.50 7.07
N ASN A 125 -1.51 19.32 6.57
CA ASN A 125 -2.81 18.67 6.74
C ASN A 125 -2.60 17.38 7.52
N ILE A 126 -3.50 17.06 8.45
CA ILE A 126 -3.53 15.75 9.10
C ILE A 126 -4.57 14.93 8.35
N ALA A 127 -4.13 13.84 7.74
CA ALA A 127 -5.07 12.95 7.07
C ALA A 127 -5.98 12.30 8.10
N THR A 128 -7.22 12.07 7.68
CA THR A 128 -8.25 11.43 8.49
C THR A 128 -9.12 10.56 7.59
N ASN A 129 -9.61 9.43 8.09
CA ASN A 129 -10.53 8.61 7.29
C ASN A 129 -11.89 9.31 7.20
N GLN A 130 -12.37 9.57 5.97
CA GLN A 130 -13.73 10.06 5.74
C GLN A 130 -14.74 8.97 6.04
N GLU A 131 -15.76 9.32 6.82
CA GLU A 131 -16.93 8.47 7.04
C GLU A 131 -17.84 8.64 5.83
N VAL A 132 -17.83 7.65 4.92
CA VAL A 132 -18.80 7.59 3.82
C VAL A 132 -20.16 7.35 4.46
N ARG A 133 -21.02 8.38 4.41
CA ARG A 133 -22.42 8.29 4.83
C ARG A 133 -23.27 7.76 3.67
#